data_AF-A0A8T2HRJ3-F1
#
_entry.id   AF-A0A8T2HRJ3-F1
#
_cell.length_a   1.000
_cell.length_b   1.000
_cell.length_c   1.000
_cell.angle_alpha   90.00
_cell.angle_beta   90.00
_cell.angle_gamma   90.00
#
_symmetry.space_group_name_H-M   'P 1'
#
loop_
_entity.id
_entity.type
_entity.pdbx_description
1 polymer ?
#
loop_
_entity_poly.entity_id
_entity_poly.type
_entity_poly.pdbx_seq_one_letter_code
_entity_poly.pdbx_strand_id
1 'polypeptide(L)'
;MAGLFGNLPPLIATKVEDEIEKIIEEPERKRSRREKELAKTIDVASPPPLPEEEEQPGQPSLSSKPTDQVSAALRRITSHISNPKKFCKASELLRQLLCQSPSVALDVHNCTHGNAVFTALVASMEENPTRSNDPLVAREYSKLFTVASKHPELFTAPQRAQLDVYGLWAVVLNQLLTTDDSFMFSKTVNTIKGMISKLPVLESTEQVEEEEKALMSPYQIKDDTHPLEVPAAAAPAKEDGEIEEDEIDEDNHTCTRVWSEIAVVAYRRAALTNCIQSAKDCYGKVWARTSIDILVEHASKHAHGSNQHFLPKQCAVIEEMVAFVREQKVARKIKSGGGGGGAGGGDATVFERASADWGKATMSHRRGVGSGGDHKSEAWLG
;
A
#
# COMPACT_ATOMS: atom_id res chain seq x y z
N MET A 1 -17.39 15.85 53.42
CA MET A 1 -18.63 15.09 53.17
C MET A 1 -18.31 13.99 52.18
N ALA A 2 -18.32 12.77 52.67
CA ALA A 2 -18.19 11.55 51.88
C ALA A 2 -19.56 11.14 51.31
N GLY A 3 -19.56 10.50 50.13
CA GLY A 3 -20.64 9.61 49.69
C GLY A 3 -21.49 10.11 48.53
N LEU A 4 -21.17 9.69 47.29
CA LEU A 4 -22.14 9.64 46.19
C LEU A 4 -21.75 8.70 45.02
N PHE A 5 -20.96 7.65 45.25
CA PHE A 5 -20.68 6.62 44.25
C PHE A 5 -20.58 5.20 44.85
N GLY A 6 -21.55 4.85 45.71
CA GLY A 6 -21.66 3.50 46.26
C GLY A 6 -22.97 2.84 45.86
N ASN A 7 -23.06 2.33 44.63
CA ASN A 7 -23.85 1.16 44.22
C ASN A 7 -24.07 1.11 42.70
N LEU A 8 -23.10 0.54 41.97
CA LEU A 8 -23.39 -0.14 40.70
C LEU A 8 -22.89 -1.59 40.79
N PRO A 9 -23.70 -2.58 40.38
CA PRO A 9 -23.31 -3.99 40.42
C PRO A 9 -22.23 -4.29 39.37
N PRO A 10 -21.32 -5.24 39.64
CA PRO A 10 -20.35 -5.69 38.64
C PRO A 10 -21.07 -6.41 37.49
N LEU A 11 -20.81 -5.96 36.26
CA LEU A 11 -21.23 -6.65 35.05
C LEU A 11 -20.50 -8.00 34.94
N ILE A 12 -21.30 -9.02 34.66
CA ILE A 12 -20.95 -10.43 34.47
C ILE A 12 -19.91 -10.54 33.34
N ALA A 13 -18.65 -10.80 33.71
CA ALA A 13 -17.53 -10.93 32.77
C ALA A 13 -17.04 -12.38 32.57
N THR A 14 -17.65 -13.39 33.22
CA THR A 14 -17.05 -14.73 33.30
C THR A 14 -17.68 -15.79 32.37
N LYS A 15 -18.55 -15.39 31.43
CA LYS A 15 -19.21 -16.35 30.50
C LYS A 15 -18.82 -16.21 29.03
N VAL A 16 -18.05 -15.16 28.68
CA VAL A 16 -17.62 -14.90 27.29
C VAL A 16 -16.23 -15.47 27.02
N GLU A 17 -15.38 -15.60 28.04
CA GLU A 17 -14.01 -16.08 27.89
C GLU A 17 -13.95 -17.61 27.63
N ASP A 18 -14.81 -18.39 28.29
CA ASP A 18 -14.92 -19.86 28.08
C ASP A 18 -15.45 -20.23 26.67
N GLU A 19 -16.21 -19.34 26.02
CA GLU A 19 -16.75 -19.57 24.68
C GLU A 19 -15.73 -19.23 23.58
N ILE A 20 -14.79 -18.31 23.86
CA ILE A 20 -13.71 -17.93 22.94
C ILE A 20 -12.60 -18.99 22.92
N GLU A 21 -12.23 -19.58 24.05
CA GLU A 21 -11.22 -20.65 24.09
C GLU A 21 -11.69 -21.92 23.35
N LYS A 22 -13.00 -22.23 23.42
CA LYS A 22 -13.57 -23.38 22.68
C LYS A 22 -13.52 -23.22 21.16
N ILE A 23 -13.61 -21.98 20.65
CA ILE A 23 -13.56 -21.69 19.20
C ILE A 23 -12.12 -21.76 18.66
N ILE A 24 -11.12 -21.54 19.52
CA ILE A 24 -9.69 -21.58 19.14
C ILE A 24 -9.11 -23.00 19.17
N GLU A 25 -9.55 -23.88 20.10
CA GLU A 25 -9.03 -25.26 20.17
C GLU A 25 -9.59 -26.21 19.08
N GLU A 26 -10.80 -25.97 18.59
CA GLU A 26 -11.46 -26.85 17.62
C GLU A 26 -10.76 -26.96 16.24
N PRO A 27 -10.18 -25.89 15.66
CA PRO A 27 -9.43 -26.00 14.39
C PRO A 27 -8.08 -26.70 14.53
N GLU A 28 -7.42 -26.66 15.70
CA GLU A 28 -6.11 -27.31 15.89
C GLU A 28 -6.22 -28.84 16.02
N ARG A 29 -7.26 -29.34 16.69
CA ARG A 29 -7.52 -30.79 16.79
C ARG A 29 -7.87 -31.41 15.43
N LYS A 30 -8.57 -30.67 14.56
CA LYS A 30 -8.88 -31.10 13.18
C LYS A 30 -7.64 -31.08 12.28
N ARG A 31 -6.67 -30.19 12.53
CA ARG A 31 -5.39 -30.13 11.80
C ARG A 31 -4.46 -31.28 12.18
N SER A 32 -4.33 -31.58 13.47
CA SER A 32 -3.52 -32.71 13.97
C SER A 32 -4.05 -34.09 13.53
N ARG A 33 -5.38 -34.22 13.36
CA ARG A 33 -5.99 -35.47 12.86
C ARG A 33 -5.73 -35.70 11.37
N ARG A 34 -5.72 -34.64 10.55
CA ARG A 34 -5.39 -34.71 9.12
C ARG A 34 -3.91 -34.99 8.85
N GLU A 35 -3.00 -34.48 9.66
CA GLU A 35 -1.56 -34.79 9.56
C GLU A 35 -1.25 -36.24 9.93
N LYS A 36 -1.94 -36.81 10.92
CA LYS A 36 -1.80 -38.23 11.29
C LYS A 36 -2.44 -39.17 10.28
N GLU A 37 -3.43 -38.73 9.51
CA GLU A 37 -4.01 -39.50 8.41
C GLU A 37 -3.12 -39.52 7.17
N LEU A 38 -2.46 -38.40 6.83
CA LEU A 38 -1.54 -38.32 5.69
C LEU A 38 -0.25 -39.14 5.89
N ALA A 39 0.21 -39.28 7.15
CA ALA A 39 1.41 -40.05 7.48
C ALA A 39 1.19 -41.59 7.46
N LYS A 40 -0.06 -42.07 7.29
CA LYS A 40 -0.39 -43.50 7.33
C LYS A 40 -0.55 -44.15 5.95
N THR A 41 -0.42 -43.38 4.86
CA THR A 41 -0.70 -43.85 3.49
C THR A 41 0.50 -43.94 2.57
N ILE A 42 1.74 -43.89 3.08
CA ILE A 42 2.93 -44.12 2.25
C ILE A 42 3.78 -45.19 2.92
N ASP A 43 3.46 -46.44 2.59
CA ASP A 43 4.38 -47.55 2.73
C ASP A 43 4.31 -48.42 1.45
N VAL A 44 5.47 -48.98 1.11
CA VAL A 44 5.76 -49.95 0.04
C VAL A 44 5.98 -49.39 -1.38
N ALA A 45 7.26 -49.23 -1.76
CA ALA A 45 7.92 -50.15 -2.71
C ALA A 45 9.39 -49.73 -2.95
N SER A 46 10.32 -50.56 -2.48
CA SER A 46 11.73 -50.56 -2.89
C SER A 46 11.89 -51.30 -4.23
N PRO A 47 12.81 -50.87 -5.11
CA PRO A 47 13.57 -51.86 -5.91
C PRO A 47 15.07 -51.42 -6.05
N PRO A 48 15.97 -52.17 -6.73
CA PRO A 48 17.13 -52.88 -6.16
C PRO A 48 18.50 -52.27 -6.59
N PRO A 49 19.66 -52.83 -6.16
CA PRO A 49 20.97 -52.21 -6.38
C PRO A 49 21.65 -52.57 -7.72
N LEU A 50 22.31 -51.56 -8.31
CA LEU A 50 23.46 -51.48 -9.24
C LEU A 50 23.48 -52.35 -10.53
N PRO A 51 24.06 -51.79 -11.61
CA PRO A 51 25.44 -52.15 -11.94
C PRO A 51 26.37 -50.94 -12.24
N GLU A 52 27.66 -51.20 -12.01
CA GLU A 52 28.84 -50.40 -12.36
C GLU A 52 29.11 -50.35 -13.89
N GLU A 53 30.11 -49.55 -14.28
CA GLU A 53 30.68 -49.28 -15.63
C GLU A 53 30.04 -48.06 -16.34
N GLU A 54 30.76 -47.07 -16.86
CA GLU A 54 32.11 -47.03 -17.44
C GLU A 54 32.60 -45.55 -17.51
N GLU A 55 33.90 -45.31 -17.28
CA GLU A 55 34.59 -44.05 -17.56
C GLU A 55 34.66 -43.77 -19.08
N GLN A 56 34.45 -42.52 -19.51
CA GLN A 56 35.33 -41.78 -20.45
C GLN A 56 34.87 -40.32 -20.71
N PRO A 57 35.73 -39.42 -21.23
CA PRO A 57 36.00 -38.14 -20.58
C PRO A 57 35.64 -36.91 -21.41
N GLY A 58 35.49 -35.78 -20.71
CA GLY A 58 35.72 -34.45 -21.29
C GLY A 58 34.45 -33.63 -21.53
N GLN A 59 34.06 -32.83 -20.53
CA GLN A 59 33.64 -31.44 -20.73
C GLN A 59 33.66 -30.67 -19.39
N PRO A 60 33.93 -29.36 -19.43
CA PRO A 60 34.54 -28.61 -18.34
C PRO A 60 33.59 -28.42 -17.16
N SER A 61 34.17 -28.52 -15.96
CA SER A 61 33.51 -28.23 -14.70
C SER A 61 32.99 -26.78 -14.68
N LEU A 62 31.69 -26.60 -14.88
CA LEU A 62 31.01 -25.38 -14.46
C LEU A 62 30.68 -25.50 -12.97
N SER A 63 31.69 -25.27 -12.13
CA SER A 63 31.50 -25.04 -10.70
C SER A 63 31.19 -23.56 -10.42
N SER A 64 30.30 -22.93 -11.20
CA SER A 64 29.78 -21.62 -10.79
C SER A 64 28.90 -21.83 -9.57
N LYS A 65 29.23 -21.14 -8.48
CA LYS A 65 28.47 -21.23 -7.23
C LYS A 65 27.01 -20.81 -7.50
N PRO A 66 26.01 -21.43 -6.83
CA PRO A 66 24.58 -21.13 -7.04
C PRO A 66 24.23 -19.65 -6.86
N THR A 67 25.03 -18.89 -6.11
CA THR A 67 24.91 -17.44 -5.91
C THR A 67 25.07 -16.61 -7.19
N ASP A 68 25.90 -17.01 -8.15
CA ASP A 68 26.08 -16.26 -9.41
C ASP A 68 24.86 -16.40 -10.34
N GLN A 69 24.22 -17.57 -10.32
CA GLN A 69 23.04 -17.82 -11.14
C GLN A 69 21.84 -16.99 -10.69
N VAL A 70 21.64 -16.85 -9.36
CA VAL A 70 20.59 -16.01 -8.79
C VAL A 70 20.81 -14.54 -9.13
N SER A 71 22.03 -14.03 -8.96
CA SER A 71 22.38 -12.65 -9.31
C SER A 71 22.17 -12.36 -10.79
N ALA A 72 22.56 -13.29 -11.68
CA ALA A 72 22.32 -13.16 -13.12
C ALA A 72 20.82 -13.19 -13.48
N ALA A 73 20.03 -14.04 -12.81
CA ALA A 73 18.58 -14.08 -12.98
C ALA A 73 17.91 -12.78 -12.52
N LEU A 74 18.32 -12.22 -11.38
CA LEU A 74 17.82 -10.94 -10.87
C LEU A 74 18.13 -9.80 -11.84
N ARG A 75 19.35 -9.72 -12.40
CA ARG A 75 19.69 -8.73 -13.44
C ARG A 75 18.77 -8.82 -14.66
N ARG A 76 18.45 -10.05 -15.11
CA ARG A 76 17.49 -10.27 -16.22
C ARG A 76 16.06 -9.85 -15.85
N ILE A 77 15.62 -10.15 -14.62
CA ILE A 77 14.32 -9.72 -14.11
C ILE A 77 14.24 -8.19 -14.08
N THR A 78 15.27 -7.51 -13.57
CA THR A 78 15.36 -6.04 -13.54
C THR A 78 15.19 -5.43 -14.94
N SER A 79 15.81 -6.00 -15.97
CA SER A 79 15.62 -5.52 -17.35
C SER A 79 14.19 -5.74 -17.87
N HIS A 80 13.53 -6.81 -17.45
CA HIS A 80 12.18 -7.15 -17.91
C HIS A 80 11.06 -6.48 -17.13
N ILE A 81 11.28 -6.12 -15.86
CA ILE A 81 10.26 -5.54 -15.00
C ILE A 81 9.94 -4.09 -15.37
N SER A 82 10.91 -3.36 -15.95
CA SER A 82 10.66 -2.02 -16.49
C SER A 82 9.81 -2.03 -17.76
N ASN A 83 9.71 -3.16 -18.47
CA ASN A 83 8.90 -3.25 -19.69
C ASN A 83 7.45 -3.65 -19.37
N PRO A 84 6.44 -2.82 -19.71
CA PRO A 84 5.04 -3.07 -19.35
C PRO A 84 4.50 -4.38 -19.92
N LYS A 85 4.96 -4.81 -21.10
CA LYS A 85 4.51 -6.08 -21.72
C LYS A 85 5.05 -7.32 -21.01
N LYS A 86 6.20 -7.19 -20.35
CA LYS A 86 6.88 -8.30 -19.65
C LYS A 86 6.69 -8.23 -18.13
N PHE A 87 6.16 -7.12 -17.63
CA PHE A 87 6.00 -6.83 -16.21
C PHE A 87 5.30 -7.97 -15.45
N CYS A 88 4.13 -8.44 -15.90
CA CYS A 88 3.38 -9.47 -15.17
C CYS A 88 4.19 -10.75 -14.94
N LYS A 89 4.91 -11.22 -15.97
CA LYS A 89 5.74 -12.42 -15.84
C LYS A 89 7.00 -12.16 -15.02
N ALA A 90 7.62 -11.00 -15.18
CA ALA A 90 8.81 -10.63 -14.41
C ALA A 90 8.48 -10.46 -12.91
N SER A 91 7.35 -9.84 -12.58
CA SER A 91 6.89 -9.64 -11.20
C SER A 91 6.48 -10.96 -10.55
N GLU A 92 5.86 -11.89 -11.29
CA GLU A 92 5.60 -13.25 -10.82
C GLU A 92 6.87 -14.00 -10.46
N LEU A 93 7.88 -13.97 -11.33
CA LEU A 93 9.18 -14.61 -11.06
C LEU A 93 9.87 -13.97 -9.85
N LEU A 94 9.87 -12.64 -9.74
CA LEU A 94 10.43 -11.95 -8.57
C LEU A 94 9.70 -12.32 -7.27
N ARG A 95 8.37 -12.41 -7.30
CA ARG A 95 7.58 -12.89 -6.15
C ARG A 95 7.91 -14.34 -5.79
N GLN A 96 8.10 -15.21 -6.77
CA GLN A 96 8.50 -16.60 -6.52
C GLN A 96 9.86 -16.65 -5.83
N LEU A 97 10.84 -15.86 -6.26
CA LEU A 97 12.15 -15.78 -5.61
C LEU A 97 12.04 -15.29 -4.16
N LEU A 98 11.19 -14.29 -3.90
CA LEU A 98 10.95 -13.78 -2.54
C LEU A 98 10.23 -14.82 -1.64
N CYS A 99 9.32 -15.61 -2.20
CA CYS A 99 8.57 -16.62 -1.46
C CYS A 99 9.31 -17.96 -1.31
N GLN A 100 10.31 -18.23 -2.14
CA GLN A 100 11.16 -19.42 -1.99
C GLN A 100 12.03 -19.27 -0.75
N SER A 101 12.14 -20.34 0.04
CA SER A 101 12.72 -20.31 1.37
C SER A 101 14.08 -19.57 1.40
N PRO A 102 14.28 -18.63 2.35
CA PRO A 102 15.47 -17.76 2.46
C PRO A 102 16.80 -18.49 2.67
N SER A 103 16.79 -19.82 2.77
CA SER A 103 18.00 -20.64 2.88
C SER A 103 18.45 -21.25 1.55
N VAL A 104 17.66 -21.16 0.47
CA VAL A 104 17.94 -21.85 -0.81
C VAL A 104 18.09 -20.90 -2.01
N ALA A 105 17.41 -19.75 -2.02
CA ALA A 105 17.40 -18.87 -3.20
C ALA A 105 17.98 -17.46 -2.97
N LEU A 106 17.92 -16.93 -1.74
CA LEU A 106 18.40 -15.60 -1.42
C LEU A 106 19.21 -15.71 -0.13
N ASP A 107 20.53 -15.53 -0.18
CA ASP A 107 21.38 -15.50 1.01
C ASP A 107 21.01 -14.29 1.89
N VAL A 108 20.10 -14.54 2.85
CA VAL A 108 19.62 -13.56 3.83
C VAL A 108 20.71 -13.20 4.83
N HIS A 109 21.68 -14.07 5.07
CA HIS A 109 22.72 -13.84 6.08
C HIS A 109 23.77 -12.81 5.64
N ASN A 110 24.03 -12.70 4.34
CA ASN A 110 25.01 -11.76 3.79
C ASN A 110 24.38 -10.57 3.03
N CYS A 111 23.05 -10.48 2.97
CA CYS A 111 22.32 -9.48 2.18
C CYS A 111 22.78 -9.39 0.71
N THR A 112 23.48 -10.39 0.18
CA THR A 112 24.21 -10.32 -1.10
C THR A 112 23.26 -10.05 -2.26
N HIS A 113 22.04 -10.59 -2.18
CA HIS A 113 21.01 -10.39 -3.19
C HIS A 113 19.99 -9.29 -2.83
N GLY A 114 20.03 -8.74 -1.61
CA GLY A 114 19.11 -7.70 -1.15
C GLY A 114 19.17 -6.46 -2.05
N ASN A 115 20.39 -6.02 -2.41
CA ASN A 115 20.59 -4.92 -3.33
C ASN A 115 20.03 -5.22 -4.73
N ALA A 116 20.25 -6.42 -5.26
CA ALA A 116 19.74 -6.80 -6.59
C ALA A 116 18.20 -6.88 -6.62
N VAL A 117 17.57 -7.40 -5.57
CA VAL A 117 16.12 -7.39 -5.38
C VAL A 117 15.60 -5.96 -5.28
N PHE A 118 16.27 -5.11 -4.49
CA PHE A 118 15.91 -3.70 -4.36
C PHE A 118 15.99 -2.98 -5.71
N THR A 119 17.07 -3.17 -6.48
CA THR A 119 17.19 -2.62 -7.84
C THR A 119 16.05 -3.08 -8.74
N ALA A 120 15.64 -4.35 -8.67
CA ALA A 120 14.49 -4.84 -9.45
C ALA A 120 13.17 -4.15 -9.04
N LEU A 121 12.95 -3.94 -7.74
CA LEU A 121 11.77 -3.24 -7.23
C LEU A 121 11.77 -1.76 -7.66
N VAL A 122 12.90 -1.06 -7.54
CA VAL A 122 13.05 0.33 -7.99
C VAL A 122 12.83 0.45 -9.49
N ALA A 123 13.44 -0.44 -10.29
CA ALA A 123 13.29 -0.45 -11.75
C ALA A 123 11.85 -0.66 -12.21
N SER A 124 11.00 -1.28 -11.38
CA SER A 124 9.57 -1.42 -11.66
C SER A 124 8.76 -0.13 -11.50
N MET A 125 9.31 0.86 -10.77
CA MET A 125 8.66 2.12 -10.38
C MET A 125 9.30 3.37 -10.99
N GLU A 126 10.60 3.33 -11.29
CA GLU A 126 11.41 4.51 -11.64
C GLU A 126 11.00 5.20 -12.94
N GLU A 127 10.53 4.46 -13.95
CA GLU A 127 10.14 5.04 -15.24
C GLU A 127 8.84 5.85 -15.14
N ASN A 128 7.86 5.36 -14.37
CA ASN A 128 6.61 6.05 -14.11
C ASN A 128 5.85 5.43 -12.91
N PRO A 129 5.86 6.07 -11.73
CA PRO A 129 5.14 5.57 -10.56
C PRO A 129 3.63 5.42 -10.79
N THR A 130 3.04 6.25 -11.66
CA THR A 130 1.60 6.21 -11.95
C THR A 130 1.18 4.98 -12.77
N ARG A 131 2.13 4.29 -13.43
CA ARG A 131 1.87 3.00 -14.11
C ARG A 131 1.30 1.97 -13.16
N SER A 132 1.72 2.01 -11.88
CA SER A 132 1.23 1.09 -10.87
C SER A 132 -0.28 1.21 -10.63
N ASN A 133 -0.91 2.31 -11.05
CA ASN A 133 -2.34 2.58 -10.88
C ASN A 133 -3.21 2.09 -12.06
N ASP A 134 -2.60 1.62 -13.15
CA ASP A 134 -3.36 1.07 -14.28
C ASP A 134 -4.12 -0.19 -13.83
N PRO A 135 -5.46 -0.25 -13.96
CA PRO A 135 -6.27 -1.39 -13.53
C PRO A 135 -5.79 -2.76 -14.04
N LEU A 136 -5.11 -2.82 -15.18
CA LEU A 136 -4.63 -4.06 -15.77
C LEU A 136 -3.44 -4.66 -15.01
N VAL A 137 -2.57 -3.82 -14.42
CA VAL A 137 -1.33 -4.25 -13.75
C VAL A 137 -1.31 -3.94 -12.26
N ALA A 138 -2.23 -3.11 -11.76
CA ALA A 138 -2.34 -2.67 -10.37
C ALA A 138 -2.30 -3.85 -9.38
N ARG A 139 -3.04 -4.92 -9.68
CA ARG A 139 -3.08 -6.11 -8.82
C ARG A 139 -1.71 -6.79 -8.69
N GLU A 140 -0.93 -6.85 -9.77
CA GLU A 140 0.39 -7.47 -9.74
C GLU A 140 1.41 -6.58 -9.02
N TYR A 141 1.33 -5.26 -9.17
CA TYR A 141 2.09 -4.31 -8.33
C TYR A 141 1.76 -4.47 -6.85
N SER A 142 0.48 -4.50 -6.47
CA SER A 142 0.07 -4.67 -5.07
C SER A 142 0.61 -5.98 -4.48
N LYS A 143 0.52 -7.08 -5.22
CA LYS A 143 1.07 -8.38 -4.78
C LYS A 143 2.59 -8.30 -4.61
N LEU A 144 3.31 -7.72 -5.57
CA LEU A 144 4.77 -7.65 -5.54
C LEU A 144 5.26 -6.91 -4.31
N PHE A 145 4.74 -5.70 -4.08
CA PHE A 145 5.15 -4.87 -2.95
C PHE A 145 4.65 -5.41 -1.60
N THR A 146 3.50 -6.09 -1.56
CA THR A 146 3.04 -6.79 -0.34
C THR A 146 3.91 -8.00 0.01
N VAL A 147 4.46 -8.71 -0.99
CA VAL A 147 5.40 -9.80 -0.73
C VAL A 147 6.74 -9.22 -0.28
N ALA A 148 7.26 -8.20 -0.96
CA ALA A 148 8.50 -7.54 -0.57
C ALA A 148 8.45 -6.98 0.86
N SER A 149 7.31 -6.42 1.30
CA SER A 149 7.15 -5.88 2.66
C SER A 149 7.20 -6.94 3.77
N LYS A 150 7.03 -8.23 3.43
CA LYS A 150 7.13 -9.34 4.40
C LYS A 150 8.56 -9.79 4.65
N HIS A 151 9.51 -9.28 3.87
CA HIS A 151 10.92 -9.62 3.95
C HIS A 151 11.80 -8.39 4.28
N PRO A 152 11.55 -7.68 5.40
CA PRO A 152 12.30 -6.49 5.77
C PRO A 152 13.79 -6.78 6.09
N GLU A 153 14.15 -8.03 6.34
CA GLU A 153 15.51 -8.52 6.57
C GLU A 153 16.41 -8.39 5.33
N LEU A 154 15.83 -8.35 4.13
CA LEU A 154 16.58 -8.22 2.87
C LEU A 154 17.07 -6.79 2.60
N PHE A 155 16.53 -5.79 3.31
CA PHE A 155 16.67 -4.39 2.95
C PHE A 155 17.27 -3.57 4.09
N THR A 156 18.14 -2.63 3.73
CA THR A 156 18.67 -1.64 4.66
C THR A 156 17.57 -0.65 5.08
N ALA A 157 17.75 0.05 6.20
CA ALA A 157 16.80 1.06 6.66
C ALA A 157 16.40 2.10 5.58
N PRO A 158 17.33 2.71 4.81
CA PRO A 158 16.94 3.69 3.78
C PRO A 158 16.25 3.02 2.58
N GLN A 159 16.62 1.80 2.20
CA GLN A 159 15.90 1.02 1.18
C GLN A 159 14.46 0.75 1.61
N ARG A 160 14.24 0.33 2.86
CA ARG A 160 12.89 0.13 3.41
C ARG A 160 12.08 1.42 3.40
N ALA A 161 12.68 2.53 3.80
CA ALA A 161 12.00 3.82 3.80
C ALA A 161 11.53 4.25 2.40
N GLN A 162 12.33 3.96 1.36
CA GLN A 162 11.94 4.16 -0.05
C GLN A 162 10.87 3.16 -0.51
N LEU A 163 10.99 1.87 -0.15
CA LEU A 163 9.97 0.85 -0.46
C LEU A 163 8.62 1.15 0.21
N ASP A 164 8.61 1.73 1.41
CA ASP A 164 7.38 2.17 2.09
C ASP A 164 6.64 3.23 1.26
N VAL A 165 7.38 4.15 0.63
CA VAL A 165 6.78 5.15 -0.27
C VAL A 165 6.25 4.50 -1.54
N TYR A 166 7.00 3.57 -2.15
CA TYR A 166 6.46 2.80 -3.27
C TYR A 166 5.22 1.97 -2.88
N GLY A 167 5.16 1.48 -1.65
CA GLY A 167 3.98 0.81 -1.09
C GLY A 167 2.74 1.70 -1.05
N LEU A 168 2.90 3.03 -0.87
CA LEU A 168 1.78 3.96 -0.96
C LEU A 168 1.15 3.96 -2.35
N TRP A 169 1.95 3.98 -3.42
CA TRP A 169 1.42 3.91 -4.79
C TRP A 169 0.97 2.49 -5.18
N ALA A 170 1.84 1.48 -5.01
CA ALA A 170 1.52 0.12 -5.48
C ALA A 170 0.45 -0.59 -4.67
N VAL A 171 0.26 -0.26 -3.38
CA VAL A 171 -0.62 -1.02 -2.48
C VAL A 171 -1.76 -0.14 -1.99
N VAL A 172 -1.47 0.95 -1.29
CA VAL A 172 -2.49 1.76 -0.62
C VAL A 172 -3.41 2.43 -1.65
N LEU A 173 -2.83 3.09 -2.66
CA LEU A 173 -3.58 3.75 -3.72
C LEU A 173 -4.35 2.74 -4.57
N ASN A 174 -3.72 1.62 -4.95
CA ASN A 174 -4.41 0.57 -5.68
C ASN A 174 -5.59 -0.04 -4.91
N GLN A 175 -5.43 -0.24 -3.60
CA GLN A 175 -6.53 -0.70 -2.75
C GLN A 175 -7.67 0.34 -2.69
N LEU A 176 -7.36 1.63 -2.72
CA LEU A 176 -8.35 2.71 -2.76
C LEU A 176 -9.15 2.70 -4.07
N LEU A 177 -8.47 2.52 -5.21
CA LEU A 177 -9.06 2.62 -6.55
C LEU A 177 -9.80 1.36 -7.00
N THR A 178 -9.30 0.17 -6.64
CA THR A 178 -9.80 -1.11 -7.14
C THR A 178 -10.84 -1.77 -6.24
N THR A 179 -11.02 -1.28 -5.01
CA THR A 179 -11.97 -1.89 -4.08
C THR A 179 -13.42 -1.49 -4.37
N ASP A 180 -14.31 -2.48 -4.27
CA ASP A 180 -15.76 -2.30 -4.25
C ASP A 180 -16.37 -2.60 -2.87
N ASP A 181 -15.53 -2.86 -1.88
CA ASP A 181 -15.92 -3.10 -0.49
C ASP A 181 -15.76 -1.82 0.33
N SER A 182 -16.88 -1.34 0.87
CA SER A 182 -16.94 -0.11 1.67
C SER A 182 -16.12 -0.21 2.96
N PHE A 183 -16.03 -1.39 3.57
CA PHE A 183 -15.23 -1.61 4.77
C PHE A 183 -13.74 -1.52 4.44
N MET A 184 -13.30 -2.20 3.38
CA MET A 184 -11.90 -2.15 2.95
C MET A 184 -11.51 -0.74 2.49
N PHE A 185 -12.40 -0.02 1.81
CA PHE A 185 -12.18 1.38 1.46
C PHE A 185 -12.01 2.27 2.70
N SER A 186 -12.92 2.16 3.67
CA SER A 186 -12.85 2.94 4.92
C SER A 186 -11.57 2.63 5.70
N LYS A 187 -11.15 1.36 5.73
CA LYS A 187 -9.88 0.94 6.33
C LYS A 187 -8.70 1.63 5.64
N THR A 188 -8.64 1.62 4.31
CA THR A 188 -7.59 2.31 3.53
C THR A 188 -7.58 3.80 3.82
N VAL A 189 -8.74 4.45 3.86
CA VAL A 189 -8.87 5.87 4.21
C VAL A 189 -8.31 6.15 5.61
N ASN A 190 -8.60 5.30 6.59
CA ASN A 190 -8.06 5.45 7.94
C ASN A 190 -6.53 5.22 7.98
N THR A 191 -6.01 4.30 7.18
CA THR A 191 -4.56 4.13 7.01
C THR A 191 -3.92 5.40 6.45
N ILE A 192 -4.50 5.99 5.39
CA ILE A 192 -4.02 7.26 4.80
C ILE A 192 -4.06 8.38 5.84
N LYS A 193 -5.16 8.54 6.58
CA LYS A 193 -5.27 9.54 7.66
C LYS A 193 -4.17 9.37 8.70
N GLY A 194 -3.95 8.14 9.17
CA GLY A 194 -2.89 7.84 10.13
C GLY A 194 -1.49 8.15 9.60
N MET A 195 -1.26 8.00 8.30
CA MET A 195 0.01 8.37 7.66
C MET A 195 0.17 9.89 7.54
N ILE A 196 -0.90 10.63 7.23
CA ILE A 196 -0.89 12.10 7.20
C ILE A 196 -0.51 12.67 8.56
N SER A 197 -1.11 12.16 9.65
CA SER A 197 -0.82 12.63 11.01
C SER A 197 0.62 12.34 11.47
N LYS A 198 1.32 11.40 10.82
CA LYS A 198 2.72 11.04 11.12
C LYS A 198 3.74 11.81 10.28
N LEU A 199 3.31 12.65 9.34
CA LEU A 199 4.23 13.45 8.54
C LEU A 199 4.93 14.49 9.42
N PRO A 200 6.22 14.79 9.17
CA PRO A 200 6.89 15.91 9.85
C PRO A 200 6.27 17.25 9.43
N VAL A 201 6.24 18.22 10.34
CA VAL A 201 5.79 19.59 10.02
C VAL A 201 6.87 20.30 9.20
N LEU A 202 6.47 21.20 8.31
CA LEU A 202 7.38 22.10 7.60
C LEU A 202 7.70 23.29 8.52
N GLU A 203 8.96 23.41 8.93
CA GLU A 203 9.39 24.41 9.92
C GLU A 203 9.95 25.68 9.27
N SER A 204 10.53 25.57 8.06
CA SER A 204 11.19 26.68 7.39
C SER A 204 10.95 26.70 5.88
N THR A 205 11.15 27.86 5.26
CA THR A 205 11.10 28.02 3.79
C THR A 205 12.24 27.28 3.10
N GLU A 206 13.40 27.20 3.73
CA GLU A 206 14.56 26.44 3.24
C GLU A 206 14.22 24.95 3.12
N GLN A 207 13.55 24.38 4.12
CA GLN A 207 13.08 22.99 4.08
C GLN A 207 12.12 22.75 2.90
N VAL A 208 11.25 23.71 2.60
CA VAL A 208 10.34 23.62 1.44
C VAL A 208 11.13 23.57 0.15
N GLU A 209 12.12 24.44 -0.03
CA GLU A 209 12.97 24.47 -1.22
C GLU A 209 13.79 23.18 -1.38
N GLU A 210 14.33 22.64 -0.28
CA GLU A 210 15.08 21.38 -0.28
C GLU A 210 14.19 20.18 -0.63
N GLU A 211 13.01 20.07 -0.02
CA GLU A 211 12.04 19.02 -0.34
C GLU A 211 11.53 19.14 -1.79
N GLU A 212 11.28 20.35 -2.30
CA GLU A 212 10.91 20.56 -3.71
C GLU A 212 12.04 20.17 -4.67
N LYS A 213 13.29 20.50 -4.34
CA LYS A 213 14.46 20.07 -5.12
C LYS A 213 14.63 18.54 -5.08
N ALA A 214 14.38 17.92 -3.93
CA ALA A 214 14.47 16.48 -3.74
C ALA A 214 13.39 15.71 -4.54
N LEU A 215 12.22 16.30 -4.78
CA LEU A 215 11.24 15.73 -5.72
C LEU A 215 11.77 15.67 -7.16
N MET A 216 12.57 16.65 -7.58
CA MET A 216 13.17 16.69 -8.92
C MET A 216 14.40 15.78 -9.04
N SER A 217 15.24 15.74 -8.01
CA SER A 217 16.42 14.89 -7.94
C SER A 217 16.48 14.17 -6.59
N PRO A 218 15.91 12.96 -6.48
CA PRO A 218 15.82 12.24 -5.21
C PRO A 218 17.14 11.71 -4.67
N TYR A 219 18.15 11.61 -5.54
CA TYR A 219 19.44 11.03 -5.22
C TYR A 219 20.42 12.14 -4.88
N GLN A 220 21.13 11.97 -3.77
CA GLN A 220 22.35 12.74 -3.52
C GLN A 220 23.54 11.90 -3.98
N ILE A 221 24.31 12.46 -4.91
CA ILE A 221 25.65 11.98 -5.18
C ILE A 221 26.45 12.36 -3.95
N LYS A 222 26.92 11.38 -3.17
CA LYS A 222 27.99 11.65 -2.23
C LYS A 222 29.23 11.92 -3.07
N ASP A 223 29.53 13.19 -3.32
CA ASP A 223 30.87 13.61 -3.72
C ASP A 223 31.77 13.37 -2.50
N ASP A 224 32.12 12.12 -2.22
CA ASP A 224 33.25 11.78 -1.35
C ASP A 224 34.55 11.96 -2.16
N THR A 225 34.69 13.11 -2.84
CA THR A 225 35.97 13.60 -3.35
C THR A 225 36.52 14.52 -2.28
N HIS A 226 37.10 13.92 -1.25
CA HIS A 226 37.97 14.62 -0.33
C HIS A 226 39.05 15.34 -1.17
N PRO A 227 39.17 16.69 -1.12
CA PRO A 227 40.30 17.35 -1.76
C PRO A 227 41.53 17.02 -0.92
N LEU A 228 42.23 15.94 -1.26
CA LEU A 228 43.61 15.80 -0.88
C LEU A 228 44.37 16.86 -1.67
N GLU A 229 44.95 17.79 -0.91
CA GLU A 229 45.85 18.84 -1.35
C GLU A 229 46.86 18.28 -2.35
N VAL A 230 46.75 18.68 -3.62
CA VAL A 230 47.84 18.56 -4.58
C VAL A 230 48.65 19.86 -4.47
N PRO A 231 49.87 19.87 -3.91
CA PRO A 231 50.73 21.02 -4.05
C PRO A 231 51.12 21.15 -5.52
N ALA A 232 50.84 22.34 -6.06
CA ALA A 232 51.15 22.76 -7.40
C ALA A 232 52.63 22.55 -7.76
N ALA A 233 52.89 21.81 -8.84
CA ALA A 233 54.12 21.95 -9.61
C ALA A 233 53.95 21.47 -11.06
N ALA A 234 54.00 22.44 -11.98
CA ALA A 234 54.55 22.39 -13.34
C ALA A 234 53.96 21.41 -14.37
N ALA A 235 53.23 21.98 -15.34
CA ALA A 235 53.16 21.46 -16.71
C ALA A 235 54.53 21.59 -17.42
N PRO A 236 54.84 20.82 -18.50
CA PRO A 236 54.30 21.16 -19.82
C PRO A 236 53.98 20.00 -20.80
N ALA A 237 52.98 20.27 -21.65
CA ALA A 237 52.66 19.82 -23.02
C ALA A 237 53.45 18.68 -23.73
N LYS A 238 52.68 17.77 -24.38
CA LYS A 238 52.76 17.21 -25.77
C LYS A 238 51.61 16.19 -25.95
N GLU A 239 50.69 16.37 -26.91
CA GLU A 239 50.68 15.90 -28.32
C GLU A 239 50.49 14.37 -28.49
N ASP A 240 49.36 14.02 -29.12
CA ASP A 240 48.99 12.84 -29.92
C ASP A 240 49.20 11.41 -29.39
N GLY A 241 48.12 10.63 -29.33
CA GLY A 241 48.19 9.16 -29.21
C GLY A 241 46.88 8.50 -28.78
N GLU A 242 46.29 7.74 -29.70
CA GLU A 242 45.61 6.45 -29.53
C GLU A 242 44.59 6.27 -28.38
N ILE A 243 43.33 6.01 -28.76
CA ILE A 243 42.28 5.50 -27.88
C ILE A 243 42.64 4.04 -27.56
N GLU A 244 43.33 3.83 -26.45
CA GLU A 244 43.47 2.54 -25.80
C GLU A 244 42.15 2.15 -25.12
N GLU A 245 41.81 0.87 -25.23
CA GLU A 245 40.69 0.22 -24.58
C GLU A 245 40.96 0.17 -23.07
N ASP A 246 40.50 1.19 -22.33
CA ASP A 246 40.56 1.16 -20.87
C ASP A 246 39.48 0.24 -20.29
N GLU A 247 40.00 -0.80 -19.66
CA GLU A 247 39.38 -1.72 -18.73
C GLU A 247 38.32 -1.02 -17.86
N ILE A 248 37.11 -1.58 -17.86
CA ILE A 248 36.10 -1.27 -16.86
C ILE A 248 36.61 -1.86 -15.55
N ASP A 249 37.27 -1.04 -14.74
CA ASP A 249 37.63 -1.37 -13.37
C ASP A 249 36.37 -1.85 -12.62
N GLU A 250 36.38 -3.14 -12.28
CA GLU A 250 35.44 -3.83 -11.39
C GLU A 250 35.61 -3.38 -9.92
N ASP A 251 35.68 -2.07 -9.69
CA ASP A 251 35.65 -1.52 -8.34
C ASP A 251 34.21 -1.38 -7.84
N ASN A 252 33.76 -2.50 -7.29
CA ASN A 252 32.80 -2.79 -6.22
C ASN A 252 32.09 -1.63 -5.46
N HIS A 253 31.64 -0.61 -6.17
CA HIS A 253 30.63 0.33 -5.74
C HIS A 253 29.43 0.17 -6.66
N THR A 254 28.63 -0.86 -6.40
CA THR A 254 27.19 -0.78 -6.72
C THR A 254 26.61 0.36 -5.90
N CYS A 255 26.78 1.59 -6.39
CA CYS A 255 26.13 2.78 -5.88
C CYS A 255 24.63 2.52 -6.02
N THR A 256 24.06 2.00 -4.95
CA THR A 256 22.64 1.65 -4.94
C THR A 256 21.93 2.98 -4.90
N ARG A 257 21.23 3.32 -5.98
CA ARG A 257 20.44 4.54 -6.13
C ARG A 257 19.33 4.53 -5.07
N VAL A 258 19.64 5.02 -3.87
CA VAL A 258 18.71 5.13 -2.74
C VAL A 258 18.39 6.59 -2.50
N TRP A 259 17.14 6.89 -2.18
CA TRP A 259 16.70 8.26 -1.90
C TRP A 259 17.33 8.82 -0.63
N SER A 260 17.61 10.12 -0.63
CA SER A 260 17.94 10.83 0.61
C SER A 260 16.74 10.84 1.57
N GLU A 261 16.98 11.06 2.87
CA GLU A 261 15.89 11.14 3.85
C GLU A 261 14.90 12.26 3.52
N ILE A 262 15.40 13.40 3.04
CA ILE A 262 14.59 14.53 2.57
C ILE A 262 13.72 14.09 1.38
N ALA A 263 14.30 13.38 0.41
CA ALA A 263 13.56 12.86 -0.73
C ALA A 263 12.47 11.87 -0.29
N VAL A 264 12.76 10.96 0.64
CA VAL A 264 11.76 10.02 1.17
C VAL A 264 10.57 10.76 1.77
N VAL A 265 10.81 11.80 2.57
CA VAL A 265 9.73 12.63 3.15
C VAL A 265 8.94 13.33 2.05
N ALA A 266 9.62 14.00 1.11
CA ALA A 266 8.97 14.74 0.04
C ALA A 266 8.10 13.83 -0.85
N TYR A 267 8.63 12.68 -1.25
CA TYR A 267 7.90 11.68 -2.04
C TYR A 267 6.76 11.02 -1.24
N ARG A 268 6.91 10.83 0.08
CA ARG A 268 5.81 10.38 0.95
C ARG A 268 4.65 11.37 0.94
N ARG A 269 4.92 12.68 1.08
CA ARG A 269 3.89 13.72 0.97
C ARG A 269 3.22 13.71 -0.41
N ALA A 270 4.01 13.55 -1.48
CA ALA A 270 3.51 13.48 -2.85
C ALA A 270 2.60 12.26 -3.07
N ALA A 271 2.99 11.08 -2.56
CA ALA A 271 2.19 9.87 -2.66
C ALA A 271 0.86 9.97 -1.91
N LEU A 272 0.86 10.55 -0.70
CA LEU A 272 -0.36 10.81 0.06
C LEU A 272 -1.27 11.83 -0.62
N THR A 273 -0.70 12.88 -1.20
CA THR A 273 -1.43 13.87 -2.01
C THR A 273 -2.10 13.19 -3.21
N ASN A 274 -1.38 12.29 -3.89
CA ASN A 274 -1.92 11.51 -4.98
C ASN A 274 -3.08 10.60 -4.54
N CYS A 275 -2.97 9.97 -3.36
CA CYS A 275 -4.09 9.20 -2.78
C CYS A 275 -5.34 10.04 -2.53
N ILE A 276 -5.17 11.26 -2.01
CA ILE A 276 -6.29 12.18 -1.78
C ILE A 276 -6.94 12.58 -3.10
N GLN A 277 -6.14 12.94 -4.11
CA GLN A 277 -6.64 13.34 -5.42
C GLN A 277 -7.38 12.19 -6.13
N SER A 278 -6.79 10.99 -6.12
CA SER A 278 -7.39 9.79 -6.73
C SER A 278 -8.66 9.31 -6.02
N ALA A 279 -8.87 9.68 -4.75
CA ALA A 279 -10.12 9.40 -4.06
C ALA A 279 -11.34 10.04 -4.75
N LYS A 280 -11.14 11.10 -5.55
CA LYS A 280 -12.17 11.77 -6.35
C LYS A 280 -12.91 10.81 -7.28
N ASP A 281 -12.21 9.84 -7.87
CA ASP A 281 -12.78 8.87 -8.80
C ASP A 281 -13.80 7.93 -8.12
N CYS A 282 -13.65 7.73 -6.80
CA CYS A 282 -14.56 6.93 -6.00
C CYS A 282 -15.77 7.71 -5.50
N TYR A 283 -15.81 9.04 -5.66
CA TYR A 283 -16.85 9.89 -5.08
C TYR A 283 -18.25 9.64 -5.67
N GLY A 284 -18.31 9.13 -6.90
CA GLY A 284 -19.55 8.67 -7.51
C GLY A 284 -20.25 7.58 -6.71
N LYS A 285 -19.49 6.72 -6.03
CA LYS A 285 -19.98 5.58 -5.24
C LYS A 285 -20.57 6.07 -3.91
N VAL A 286 -21.87 5.88 -3.70
CA VAL A 286 -22.61 6.40 -2.51
C VAL A 286 -21.94 5.98 -1.20
N TRP A 287 -21.49 4.73 -1.11
CA TRP A 287 -20.84 4.16 0.07
C TRP A 287 -19.46 4.76 0.38
N ALA A 288 -18.78 5.39 -0.59
CA ALA A 288 -17.44 5.95 -0.41
C ALA A 288 -17.46 7.41 0.04
N ARG A 289 -18.53 8.15 -0.30
CA ARG A 289 -18.63 9.62 -0.17
C ARG A 289 -18.26 10.13 1.21
N THR A 290 -18.88 9.59 2.26
CA THR A 290 -18.63 10.03 3.64
C THR A 290 -17.17 9.82 4.05
N SER A 291 -16.57 8.69 3.66
CA SER A 291 -15.15 8.43 3.95
C SER A 291 -14.23 9.41 3.22
N ILE A 292 -14.55 9.77 1.97
CA ILE A 292 -13.80 10.78 1.22
C ILE A 292 -13.96 12.17 1.85
N ASP A 293 -15.18 12.56 2.23
CA ASP A 293 -15.45 13.84 2.91
C ASP A 293 -14.60 13.95 4.19
N ILE A 294 -14.53 12.89 4.99
CA ILE A 294 -13.72 12.82 6.22
C ILE A 294 -12.22 12.87 5.90
N LEU A 295 -11.77 12.18 4.85
CA LEU A 295 -10.36 12.18 4.43
C LEU A 295 -9.91 13.59 4.04
N VAL A 296 -10.69 14.28 3.21
CA VAL A 296 -10.37 15.61 2.71
C VAL A 296 -10.41 16.64 3.83
N GLU A 297 -11.39 16.55 4.73
CA GLU A 297 -11.44 17.41 5.92
C GLU A 297 -10.21 17.20 6.81
N HIS A 298 -9.80 15.94 7.01
CA HIS A 298 -8.60 15.62 7.77
C HIS A 298 -7.33 16.16 7.10
N ALA A 299 -7.15 15.95 5.80
CA ALA A 299 -6.01 16.47 5.05
C ALA A 299 -5.93 18.01 5.11
N SER A 300 -7.07 18.71 4.98
CA SER A 300 -7.13 20.17 5.05
C SER A 300 -6.65 20.72 6.40
N LYS A 301 -6.92 20.03 7.52
CA LYS A 301 -6.42 20.42 8.85
C LYS A 301 -4.89 20.37 8.95
N HIS A 302 -4.24 19.54 8.14
CA HIS A 302 -2.79 19.38 8.07
C HIS A 302 -2.14 20.14 6.90
N ALA A 303 -2.93 20.88 6.11
CA ALA A 303 -2.43 21.63 4.95
C ALA A 303 -2.08 23.09 5.26
N HIS A 304 -2.59 23.66 6.36
CA HIS A 304 -2.43 25.08 6.69
C HIS A 304 -2.15 25.33 8.17
N GLY A 305 -1.65 26.52 8.47
CA GLY A 305 -1.42 27.01 9.84
C GLY A 305 -0.10 26.49 10.43
N SER A 306 -0.03 26.45 11.77
CA SER A 306 1.16 26.01 12.50
C SER A 306 1.50 24.53 12.34
N ASN A 307 0.60 23.74 11.74
CA ASN A 307 0.74 22.30 11.50
C ASN A 307 0.75 22.01 10.00
N GLN A 308 1.53 22.77 9.22
CA GLN A 308 1.63 22.53 7.78
C GLN A 308 2.50 21.29 7.51
N HIS A 309 1.87 20.20 7.04
CA HIS A 309 2.55 18.94 6.68
C HIS A 309 2.61 18.71 5.17
N PHE A 310 2.27 19.68 4.33
CA PHE A 310 2.29 19.52 2.87
C PHE A 310 3.00 20.70 2.23
N LEU A 311 3.70 20.43 1.13
CA LEU A 311 4.36 21.47 0.34
C LEU A 311 3.30 22.39 -0.28
N PRO A 312 3.61 23.66 -0.59
CA PRO A 312 2.63 24.60 -1.12
C PRO A 312 1.86 24.10 -2.35
N LYS A 313 2.55 23.44 -3.29
CA LYS A 313 1.94 22.82 -4.47
C LYS A 313 0.96 21.70 -4.11
N GLN A 314 1.25 20.94 -3.06
CA GLN A 314 0.40 19.85 -2.57
C GLN A 314 -0.81 20.41 -1.79
N CYS A 315 -0.62 21.49 -1.03
CA CYS A 315 -1.72 22.20 -0.37
C CYS A 315 -2.74 22.69 -1.39
N ALA A 316 -2.31 23.25 -2.53
CA ALA A 316 -3.21 23.67 -3.60
C ALA A 316 -4.08 22.51 -4.14
N VAL A 317 -3.52 21.31 -4.27
CA VAL A 317 -4.28 20.10 -4.67
C VAL A 317 -5.31 19.72 -3.61
N ILE A 318 -4.94 19.80 -2.33
CA ILE A 318 -5.87 19.54 -1.21
C ILE A 318 -6.99 20.57 -1.20
N GLU A 319 -6.70 21.85 -1.43
CA GLU A 319 -7.69 22.92 -1.55
C GLU A 319 -8.67 22.68 -2.70
N GLU A 320 -8.19 22.21 -3.86
CA GLU A 320 -9.05 21.79 -4.97
C GLU A 320 -10.01 20.69 -4.53
N MET A 321 -9.53 19.66 -3.82
CA MET A 321 -10.40 18.61 -3.29
C MET A 321 -11.39 19.12 -2.25
N VAL A 322 -11.01 20.08 -1.40
CA VAL A 322 -11.92 20.73 -0.46
C VAL A 322 -13.02 21.47 -1.21
N ALA A 323 -12.68 22.23 -2.25
CA ALA A 323 -13.65 22.93 -3.09
C ALA A 323 -14.60 21.95 -3.78
N PHE A 324 -14.07 20.87 -4.36
CA PHE A 324 -14.84 19.79 -4.96
C PHE A 324 -15.83 19.17 -3.97
N VAL A 325 -15.38 18.77 -2.77
CA VAL A 325 -16.26 18.18 -1.74
C VAL A 325 -17.36 19.16 -1.32
N ARG A 326 -17.04 20.46 -1.18
CA ARG A 326 -18.03 21.49 -0.85
C ARG A 326 -19.08 21.62 -1.94
N GLU A 327 -18.68 21.69 -3.20
CA GLU A 327 -19.59 21.74 -4.35
C GLU A 327 -20.50 20.50 -4.38
N GLN A 328 -19.93 19.32 -4.20
CA GLN A 328 -20.69 18.07 -4.17
C GLN A 328 -21.70 18.03 -3.01
N LYS A 329 -21.35 18.56 -1.83
CA LYS A 329 -22.29 18.70 -0.70
C LYS A 329 -23.43 19.66 -1.03
N VAL A 330 -23.14 20.80 -1.65
CA VAL A 330 -24.15 21.78 -2.08
C VAL A 330 -25.08 21.17 -3.15
N ALA A 331 -24.52 20.52 -4.17
CA ALA A 331 -25.29 19.86 -5.22
C ALA A 331 -26.23 18.78 -4.66
N ARG A 332 -25.78 18.01 -3.66
CA ARG A 332 -26.64 17.05 -2.94
C ARG A 332 -27.76 17.74 -2.18
N LYS A 333 -27.47 18.84 -1.47
CA LYS A 333 -28.49 19.61 -0.73
C LYS A 333 -29.55 20.17 -1.67
N ILE A 334 -29.15 20.69 -2.83
CA ILE A 334 -30.07 21.20 -3.86
C ILE A 334 -30.94 20.06 -4.39
N LYS A 335 -30.34 18.93 -4.79
CA LYS A 335 -31.07 17.74 -5.29
C LYS A 335 -31.99 17.12 -4.24
N SER A 336 -31.63 17.18 -2.96
CA SER A 336 -32.37 16.56 -1.85
C SER A 336 -33.54 17.40 -1.31
N GLY A 337 -33.69 18.67 -1.71
CA GLY A 337 -34.85 19.48 -1.25
C GLY A 337 -34.58 20.96 -1.08
N GLY A 338 -34.00 21.62 -2.09
CA GLY A 338 -33.67 23.04 -2.04
C GLY A 338 -34.40 23.91 -3.06
N GLY A 339 -35.71 23.75 -3.25
CA GLY A 339 -36.46 24.67 -4.11
C GLY A 339 -37.93 24.32 -4.32
N GLY A 340 -38.80 24.84 -3.44
CA GLY A 340 -40.23 25.01 -3.72
C GLY A 340 -41.10 23.77 -3.55
N GLY A 341 -42.23 23.94 -2.85
CA GLY A 341 -43.26 22.91 -2.73
C GLY A 341 -43.68 22.35 -4.09
N GLY A 342 -43.48 21.07 -4.30
CA GLY A 342 -43.83 20.38 -5.52
C GLY A 342 -43.36 18.94 -5.45
N ALA A 343 -44.31 18.02 -5.50
CA ALA A 343 -44.09 16.59 -5.43
C ALA A 343 -43.09 16.09 -6.49
N GLY A 344 -42.20 15.17 -6.10
CA GLY A 344 -41.45 14.31 -7.02
C GLY A 344 -39.94 14.59 -7.08
N GLY A 345 -39.16 13.89 -6.25
CA GLY A 345 -37.70 14.02 -6.22
C GLY A 345 -36.97 12.81 -5.62
N GLY A 346 -37.27 11.61 -6.14
CA GLY A 346 -36.32 10.51 -6.37
C GLY A 346 -35.55 9.81 -5.25
N ASP A 347 -35.25 10.40 -4.08
CA ASP A 347 -34.25 9.80 -3.17
C ASP A 347 -34.45 10.12 -1.68
N ALA A 348 -35.71 10.29 -1.25
CA ALA A 348 -36.00 10.20 0.18
C ALA A 348 -35.66 8.77 0.64
N THR A 349 -34.75 8.62 1.61
CA THR A 349 -34.45 7.31 2.22
C THR A 349 -35.73 6.73 2.84
N VAL A 350 -35.83 5.41 2.98
CA VAL A 350 -37.01 4.76 3.59
C VAL A 350 -37.30 5.34 4.98
N PHE A 351 -36.24 5.72 5.71
CA PHE A 351 -36.35 6.39 7.00
C PHE A 351 -36.93 7.80 6.91
N GLU A 352 -36.54 8.61 5.92
CA GLU A 352 -37.09 9.96 5.75
C GLU A 352 -38.55 9.93 5.30
N ARG A 353 -38.93 8.96 4.45
CA ARG A 353 -40.33 8.72 4.11
C ARG A 353 -41.13 8.32 5.34
N ALA A 354 -40.63 7.35 6.11
CA ALA A 354 -41.27 6.95 7.36
C ALA A 354 -41.36 8.13 8.34
N SER A 355 -40.29 8.88 8.57
CA SER A 355 -40.33 10.05 9.47
C SER A 355 -41.34 11.10 9.01
N ALA A 356 -41.44 11.37 7.71
CA ALA A 356 -42.43 12.28 7.15
C ALA A 356 -43.86 11.75 7.28
N ASP A 357 -44.07 10.45 7.09
CA ASP A 357 -45.38 9.80 7.22
C ASP A 357 -45.84 9.75 8.68
N TRP A 358 -44.93 9.44 9.61
CA TRP A 358 -45.19 9.42 11.05
C TRP A 358 -45.33 10.83 11.63
N GLY A 359 -44.61 11.82 11.09
CA GLY A 359 -44.76 13.23 11.47
C GLY A 359 -46.10 13.83 11.08
N LYS A 360 -46.75 13.29 10.02
CA LYS A 360 -48.12 13.64 9.63
C LYS A 360 -49.18 12.80 10.36
N ALA A 361 -48.79 11.67 10.95
CA ALA A 361 -49.70 10.83 11.71
C ALA A 361 -50.09 11.55 13.01
N THR A 362 -51.36 11.98 13.08
CA THR A 362 -51.91 12.56 14.30
C THR A 362 -52.14 11.44 15.31
N MET A 363 -51.27 11.33 16.32
CA MET A 363 -51.49 10.40 17.43
C MET A 363 -52.66 10.90 18.28
N SER A 364 -53.83 10.29 18.09
CA SER A 364 -55.00 10.54 18.93
C SER A 364 -54.68 10.24 20.39
N HIS A 365 -54.95 11.20 21.27
CA HIS A 365 -54.67 11.14 22.71
C HIS A 365 -55.49 10.07 23.46
N ARG A 366 -56.47 9.45 22.80
CA ARG A 366 -57.11 8.21 23.28
C ARG A 366 -56.45 7.06 22.56
N ARG A 367 -55.79 6.16 23.31
CA ARG A 367 -55.16 4.91 22.84
C ARG A 367 -56.14 4.01 22.07
N GLY A 368 -56.49 4.39 20.85
CA GLY A 368 -57.35 3.66 19.95
C GLY A 368 -56.75 3.75 18.55
N VAL A 369 -56.16 2.65 18.11
CA VAL A 369 -55.77 2.50 16.71
C VAL A 369 -57.05 2.19 15.94
N GLY A 370 -57.45 3.08 15.04
CA GLY A 370 -58.54 2.84 14.08
C GLY A 370 -59.85 3.56 14.41
N SER A 371 -60.04 4.74 13.82
CA SER A 371 -61.35 5.37 13.66
C SER A 371 -61.24 6.45 12.59
N GLY A 372 -61.09 6.03 11.34
CA GLY A 372 -61.06 6.88 10.16
C GLY A 372 -60.96 5.96 8.94
N GLY A 373 -62.11 5.39 8.56
CA GLY A 373 -62.19 4.29 7.62
C GLY A 373 -61.74 4.62 6.21
N ASP A 374 -61.14 3.62 5.57
CA ASP A 374 -61.65 3.14 4.30
C ASP A 374 -61.61 1.60 4.33
N HIS A 375 -62.74 0.96 4.07
CA HIS A 375 -62.97 -0.47 4.24
C HIS A 375 -62.45 -1.25 3.03
N LYS A 376 -61.25 -1.85 3.14
CA LYS A 376 -60.87 -3.06 2.37
C LYS A 376 -59.89 -3.94 3.16
N SER A 377 -60.38 -4.55 4.23
CA SER A 377 -59.78 -5.79 4.73
C SER A 377 -60.51 -6.95 4.07
N GLU A 378 -59.92 -7.52 3.02
CA GLU A 378 -60.29 -8.85 2.55
C GLU A 378 -60.15 -9.84 3.71
N ALA A 379 -61.25 -10.49 4.04
CA ALA A 379 -61.33 -11.54 5.03
C ALA A 379 -60.52 -12.76 4.55
N TRP A 380 -59.26 -12.84 4.95
CA TRP A 380 -58.56 -14.10 5.04
C TRP A 380 -59.08 -14.82 6.28
N LEU A 381 -60.13 -15.62 6.10
CA LEU A 381 -60.42 -16.86 6.83
C LEU A 381 -61.77 -17.40 6.32
N GLY A 382 -61.67 -18.37 5.42
CA GLY A 382 -62.74 -19.16 4.82
C GLY A 382 -62.11 -20.21 3.94
#